data_AF-A0A699ZDQ2-F1
#
_entry.id   AF-A0A699ZDQ2-F1
#
_cell.length_a   1.000
_cell.length_b   1.000
_cell.length_c   1.000
_cell.angle_alpha   90.00
_cell.angle_beta   90.00
_cell.angle_gamma   90.00
#
_symmetry.space_group_name_H-M   'P 1'
#
loop_
_entity.id
_entity.type
_entity.pdbx_description
1 polymer ?
#
loop_
_entity_poly.entity_id
_entity_poly.type
_entity_poly.pdbx_seq_one_letter_code
_entity_poly.pdbx_strand_id
1 'polypeptide(L)'
;MWLQGTLPVPNQEAVKLAIRAGFALGCHIAQCSKFDRKQYFYADLPKGYQISQFDEPICTGGQVLVDMSDGTTKRFGITRAHLEEDSGKTVYGGSDRLAGSDYALCDFNRAGVPLLEIVSEPDMRSGRDAYMYGDELRRVLRFCGVSDGNMAEGSMRCDVNIS
;
A
#
# COMPACT_ATOMS: atom_id res chain seq x y z
N MET A 1 -4.88 17.86 9.86
CA MET A 1 -4.23 17.82 11.20
C MET A 1 -5.20 17.20 12.18
N TRP A 2 -4.79 16.17 12.91
CA TRP A 2 -5.65 15.41 13.81
C TRP A 2 -5.68 16.09 15.17
N LEU A 3 -6.80 16.72 15.50
CA LEU A 3 -6.98 17.47 16.74
C LEU A 3 -7.88 16.69 17.69
N GLN A 4 -7.78 17.00 18.98
CA GLN A 4 -8.63 16.39 20.00
C GLN A 4 -10.10 16.58 19.63
N GLY A 5 -10.87 15.49 19.65
CA GLY A 5 -12.31 15.48 19.32
C GLY A 5 -12.65 15.29 17.83
N THR A 6 -11.66 15.20 16.93
CA THR A 6 -11.92 14.91 15.50
C THR A 6 -12.24 13.42 15.25
N LEU A 7 -13.10 13.15 14.26
CA LEU A 7 -13.51 11.80 13.86
C LEU A 7 -13.21 11.56 12.37
N PRO A 8 -12.74 10.35 11.98
CA PRO A 8 -12.51 10.01 10.58
C PRO A 8 -13.83 9.78 9.83
N VAL A 9 -13.88 10.19 8.57
CA VAL A 9 -14.97 9.89 7.63
C VAL A 9 -14.38 9.16 6.43
N PRO A 10 -14.88 7.96 6.06
CA PRO A 10 -14.37 7.21 4.92
C PRO A 10 -14.47 8.00 3.60
N ASN A 11 -13.43 7.94 2.78
CA ASN A 11 -13.44 8.52 1.44
C ASN A 11 -14.10 7.55 0.45
N GLN A 12 -15.25 7.94 -0.10
CA GLN A 12 -16.01 7.13 -1.04
C GLN A 12 -15.22 6.76 -2.30
N GLU A 13 -14.38 7.66 -2.80
CA GLU A 13 -13.59 7.40 -4.01
C GLU A 13 -12.47 6.39 -3.74
N ALA A 14 -11.80 6.48 -2.58
CA ALA A 14 -10.80 5.49 -2.18
C ALA A 14 -11.38 4.07 -2.13
N VAL A 15 -12.61 3.92 -1.61
CA VAL A 15 -13.32 2.63 -1.60
C VAL A 15 -13.63 2.15 -3.02
N LYS A 16 -14.12 3.02 -3.91
CA LYS A 16 -14.38 2.66 -5.31
C LYS A 16 -13.12 2.22 -6.05
N LEU A 17 -12.00 2.91 -5.84
CA LEU A 17 -10.72 2.59 -6.45
C LEU A 17 -10.16 1.27 -5.93
N ALA A 18 -10.29 0.98 -4.63
CA ALA A 18 -9.90 -0.31 -4.05
C ALA A 18 -10.71 -1.48 -4.65
N ILE A 19 -12.04 -1.32 -4.78
CA ILE A 19 -12.91 -2.32 -5.42
C ILE A 19 -12.53 -2.51 -6.90
N ARG A 20 -12.25 -1.41 -7.62
CA ARG A 20 -11.81 -1.48 -9.03
C ARG A 20 -10.49 -2.25 -9.16
N ALA A 21 -9.52 -1.97 -8.30
CA ALA A 21 -8.26 -2.71 -8.26
C ALA A 21 -8.50 -4.19 -7.96
N GLY A 22 -9.36 -4.50 -6.98
CA GLY A 22 -9.72 -5.88 -6.64
C GLY A 22 -10.30 -6.64 -7.84
N PHE A 23 -11.25 -6.06 -8.58
CA PHE A 23 -11.78 -6.69 -9.79
C PHE A 23 -10.71 -6.90 -10.87
N ALA A 24 -9.85 -5.90 -11.09
CA ALA A 24 -8.78 -5.98 -12.08
C ALA A 24 -7.75 -7.08 -11.75
N LEU A 25 -7.54 -7.33 -10.47
CA LEU A 25 -6.63 -8.35 -9.93
C LEU A 25 -7.33 -9.70 -9.69
N GLY A 26 -8.61 -9.84 -10.06
CA GLY A 26 -9.38 -11.06 -9.87
C GLY A 26 -9.62 -11.43 -8.40
N CYS A 27 -9.59 -10.47 -7.48
CA CYS A 27 -9.87 -10.68 -6.07
C CYS A 27 -11.37 -10.93 -5.83
N HIS A 28 -11.67 -11.61 -4.72
CA HIS A 28 -13.00 -11.62 -4.14
C HIS A 28 -13.24 -10.32 -3.36
N ILE A 29 -14.31 -9.59 -3.69
CA ILE A 29 -14.67 -8.34 -3.01
C ILE A 29 -15.62 -8.66 -1.86
N ALA A 30 -15.23 -8.28 -0.64
CA ALA A 30 -16.03 -8.51 0.55
C ALA A 30 -17.30 -7.65 0.53
N GLN A 31 -18.45 -8.26 0.86
CA GLN A 31 -19.73 -7.53 1.02
C GLN A 31 -19.72 -6.63 2.26
N CYS A 32 -18.98 -7.05 3.27
CA CYS A 32 -18.70 -6.29 4.49
C CYS A 32 -17.19 -6.26 4.70
N SER A 33 -16.65 -5.11 5.06
CA SER A 33 -15.24 -4.95 5.47
C SER A 33 -15.18 -3.99 6.65
N LYS A 34 -14.13 -4.09 7.45
CA LYS A 34 -13.98 -3.34 8.71
C LYS A 34 -12.69 -2.52 8.69
N PHE A 35 -12.72 -1.34 9.30
CA PHE A 35 -11.51 -0.57 9.59
C PHE A 35 -11.08 -0.80 11.05
N ASP A 36 -9.79 -1.03 11.24
CA ASP A 36 -9.13 -1.31 12.50
C ASP A 36 -8.08 -0.26 12.82
N ARG A 37 -7.61 -0.25 14.07
CA ARG A 37 -6.56 0.65 14.55
C ARG A 37 -5.29 -0.14 14.80
N LYS A 38 -4.29 0.02 13.94
CA LYS A 38 -2.94 -0.50 14.13
C LYS A 38 -2.15 0.48 15.00
N GLN A 39 -1.95 0.16 16.28
CA GLN A 39 -1.38 1.07 17.27
C GLN A 39 0.15 1.00 17.28
N TYR A 40 0.80 2.15 17.14
CA TYR A 40 2.25 2.32 17.35
C TYR A 40 2.58 3.81 17.49
N PHE A 41 3.64 4.11 18.23
CA PHE A 41 4.07 5.48 18.48
C PHE A 41 5.24 5.83 17.57
N TYR A 42 5.03 6.83 16.69
CA TYR A 42 6.08 7.42 15.89
C TYR A 42 5.74 8.88 15.56
N ALA A 43 6.75 9.72 15.33
CA ALA A 43 6.58 11.17 15.23
C ALA A 43 5.72 11.60 14.03
N ASP A 44 5.77 10.86 12.92
CA ASP A 44 4.97 11.11 11.72
C ASP A 44 3.52 10.56 11.78
N LEU A 45 3.14 9.90 12.88
CA LEU A 45 1.81 9.34 13.08
C LEU A 45 1.08 10.04 14.25
N PRO A 46 0.42 11.17 14.00
CA PRO A 46 -0.08 12.05 15.07
C PRO A 46 -1.21 11.44 15.90
N LYS A 47 -1.91 10.41 15.40
CA LYS A 47 -2.99 9.73 16.13
C LYS A 47 -2.49 8.67 17.12
N GLY A 48 -1.23 8.24 17.03
CA GLY A 48 -0.71 7.06 17.76
C GLY A 48 -1.30 5.72 17.28
N TYR A 49 -2.05 5.74 16.16
CA TYR A 49 -2.53 4.58 15.45
C TYR A 49 -2.78 4.92 13.99
N GLN A 50 -2.62 3.93 13.13
CA GLN A 50 -2.95 3.97 11.71
C GLN A 50 -4.30 3.27 11.51
N ILE A 51 -5.21 3.91 10.77
CA ILE A 51 -6.44 3.29 10.30
C ILE A 51 -6.10 2.37 9.12
N SER A 52 -6.35 1.08 9.29
CA SER A 52 -6.10 0.04 8.28
C SER A 52 -7.24 -1.00 8.34
N GLN A 53 -7.11 -2.17 7.70
CA GLN A 53 -8.05 -3.29 7.85
C GLN A 53 -7.25 -4.53 8.22
N PHE A 54 -7.60 -5.22 9.30
CA PHE A 54 -6.83 -6.37 9.78
C PHE A 54 -7.48 -7.70 9.41
N ASP A 55 -8.58 -8.08 10.05
CA ASP A 55 -9.22 -9.39 9.88
C ASP A 55 -10.22 -9.43 8.71
N GLU A 56 -10.86 -8.30 8.40
CA GLU A 56 -11.90 -8.21 7.36
C GLU A 56 -11.50 -7.21 6.24
N PRO A 57 -10.51 -7.55 5.37
CA PRO A 57 -10.08 -6.68 4.27
C PRO A 57 -11.13 -6.60 3.16
N ILE A 58 -11.07 -5.51 2.39
CA ILE A 58 -11.98 -5.28 1.27
C ILE A 58 -11.80 -6.28 0.10
N CYS A 59 -10.57 -6.77 -0.12
CA CYS A 59 -10.23 -7.72 -1.17
C CYS A 59 -9.43 -8.91 -0.62
N THR A 60 -9.81 -10.12 -1.00
CA THR A 60 -9.08 -11.36 -0.67
C THR A 60 -8.86 -12.22 -1.91
N GLY A 61 -7.76 -12.98 -1.93
CA GLY A 61 -7.39 -13.77 -3.09
C GLY A 61 -7.08 -12.91 -4.32
N GLY A 62 -6.97 -13.57 -5.47
CA GLY A 62 -6.67 -12.92 -6.74
C GLY A 62 -5.27 -13.27 -7.23
N GLN A 63 -4.84 -12.61 -8.30
CA GLN A 63 -3.57 -12.93 -8.95
C GLN A 63 -3.11 -11.86 -9.93
N VAL A 64 -1.81 -11.87 -10.20
CA VAL A 64 -1.18 -11.16 -11.30
C VAL A 64 -0.73 -12.19 -12.33
N LEU A 65 -1.09 -11.97 -13.59
CA LEU A 65 -0.70 -12.81 -14.73
C LEU A 65 0.38 -12.09 -15.54
N VAL A 66 1.54 -12.72 -15.66
CA VAL A 66 2.69 -12.19 -16.38
C VAL A 66 2.97 -13.06 -17.59
N ASP A 67 2.91 -12.47 -18.78
CA ASP A 67 3.30 -13.15 -20.02
C ASP A 67 4.82 -13.18 -20.16
N MET A 68 5.36 -14.37 -20.42
CA MET A 68 6.79 -14.63 -20.52
C MET A 68 7.24 -14.65 -21.98
N SER A 69 8.52 -14.40 -22.22
CA SER A 69 9.08 -14.39 -23.57
C SER A 69 9.04 -15.73 -24.30
N ASP A 70 8.90 -16.84 -23.56
CA ASP A 70 8.75 -18.19 -24.10
C ASP A 70 7.28 -18.54 -24.45
N GLY A 71 6.36 -17.58 -24.33
CA GLY A 71 4.93 -17.75 -24.60
C GLY A 71 4.13 -18.37 -23.45
N THR A 72 4.77 -18.68 -22.32
CA THR A 72 4.06 -19.14 -21.12
C THR A 72 3.53 -17.95 -20.31
N THR A 73 2.47 -18.16 -19.52
CA THR A 73 1.97 -17.16 -18.57
C THR A 73 2.25 -17.65 -17.16
N LYS A 74 3.00 -16.85 -16.40
CA LYS A 74 3.25 -17.09 -14.99
C LYS A 74 2.17 -16.42 -14.14
N ARG A 75 1.73 -17.12 -13.10
CA ARG A 75 0.71 -16.65 -12.16
C ARG A 75 1.37 -16.39 -10.81
N PHE A 76 1.08 -15.24 -10.22
CA PHE A 76 1.47 -14.88 -8.86
C PHE A 76 0.21 -14.57 -8.07
N GLY A 77 -0.05 -15.31 -7.00
CA GLY A 77 -1.22 -15.12 -6.15
C GLY A 77 -1.18 -13.81 -5.37
N ILE A 78 -2.36 -13.29 -5.07
CA ILE A 78 -2.57 -12.20 -4.11
C ILE A 78 -3.31 -12.81 -2.93
N THR A 79 -2.79 -12.63 -1.72
CA THR A 79 -3.46 -13.04 -0.49
C THR A 79 -4.60 -12.08 -0.16
N ARG A 80 -4.31 -10.77 -0.22
CA ARG A 80 -5.26 -9.70 0.13
C ARG A 80 -4.84 -8.35 -0.46
N ALA A 81 -5.83 -7.47 -0.60
CA ALA A 81 -5.60 -6.04 -0.77
C ALA A 81 -6.51 -5.26 0.18
N HIS A 82 -5.97 -4.28 0.90
CA HIS A 82 -6.74 -3.58 1.93
C HIS A 82 -6.43 -2.09 1.99
N LEU A 83 -7.42 -1.32 2.42
CA LEU A 83 -7.31 0.12 2.56
C LEU A 83 -6.58 0.48 3.85
N GLU A 84 -5.65 1.42 3.76
CA GLU A 84 -5.03 2.05 4.91
C GLU A 84 -4.80 3.54 4.65
N GLU A 85 -4.41 4.28 5.69
CA GLU A 85 -3.94 5.65 5.56
C GLU A 85 -2.42 5.73 5.65
N ASP A 86 -1.81 6.66 4.91
CA ASP A 86 -0.37 6.91 5.00
C ASP A 86 0.02 7.71 6.25
N SER A 87 1.25 7.55 6.70
CA SER A 87 1.86 8.42 7.71
C SER A 87 2.42 9.71 7.10
N GLY A 88 2.83 10.64 7.95
CA GLY A 88 3.59 11.81 7.53
C GLY A 88 5.02 11.45 7.10
N LYS A 89 5.81 12.48 6.83
CA LYS A 89 7.24 12.36 6.53
C LYS A 89 8.06 12.94 7.67
N THR A 90 9.00 12.17 8.18
CA THR A 90 10.02 12.65 9.13
C THR A 90 11.32 12.96 8.37
N VAL A 91 11.90 14.14 8.59
CA VAL A 91 13.20 14.55 8.05
C VAL A 91 14.13 14.91 9.20
N TYR A 92 15.31 14.32 9.23
CA TYR A 92 16.31 14.56 10.27
C TYR A 92 17.28 15.66 9.83
N GLY A 93 17.64 16.54 10.77
CA GLY A 93 18.52 17.68 10.52
C GLY A 93 19.59 17.85 11.60
N GLY A 94 20.59 18.69 11.31
CA GLY A 94 21.72 18.96 12.19
C GLY A 94 23.02 18.21 11.83
N SER A 95 22.99 17.33 10.83
CA SER A 95 24.16 16.62 10.30
C SER A 95 23.94 16.26 8.82
N ASP A 96 25.04 16.02 8.09
CA ASP A 96 25.01 15.50 6.72
C ASP A 96 24.51 14.04 6.64
N ARG A 97 24.41 13.37 7.80
CA ARG A 97 23.98 11.98 7.92
C ARG A 97 22.92 11.84 9.01
N LEU A 98 22.15 10.75 8.93
CA LEU A 98 21.21 10.37 9.99
C LEU A 98 21.92 10.27 11.35
N ALA A 99 23.14 9.71 11.35
CA ALA A 99 24.00 9.69 12.53
C ALA A 99 24.51 11.12 12.82
N GLY A 100 24.25 11.60 14.03
CA GLY A 100 24.60 12.95 14.48
C GLY A 100 23.54 14.00 14.18
N SER A 101 22.34 13.62 13.74
CA SER A 101 21.22 14.56 13.67
C SER A 101 20.74 14.94 15.08
N ASP A 102 20.55 16.24 15.31
CA ASP A 102 20.18 16.80 16.62
C ASP A 102 18.66 16.98 16.79
N TYR A 103 17.92 16.99 15.68
CA TYR A 103 16.47 17.18 15.67
C TYR A 103 15.79 16.50 14.47
N ALA A 104 14.48 16.37 14.56
CA ALA A 104 13.62 15.87 13.49
C ALA A 104 12.49 16.87 13.19
N LEU A 105 12.17 17.03 11.92
CA LEU A 105 11.07 17.84 11.40
C LEU A 105 10.01 16.89 10.82
N CYS A 106 8.76 17.07 11.23
CA CYS A 106 7.64 16.25 10.76
C CYS A 106 6.77 17.06 9.80
N ASP A 107 6.62 16.57 8.57
CA ASP A 107 5.67 17.08 7.58
C ASP A 107 4.46 16.13 7.48
N PHE A 108 3.28 16.63 7.83
CA PHE A 108 2.04 15.87 7.83
C PHE A 108 1.18 16.03 6.57
N ASN A 109 1.67 16.67 5.51
CA ASN A 109 0.92 16.83 4.26
C ASN A 109 0.49 15.49 3.63
N ARG A 110 1.30 14.44 3.83
CA ARG A 110 1.03 13.07 3.36
C ARG A 110 0.16 12.26 4.33
N ALA A 111 0.04 12.67 5.59
CA ALA A 111 -0.66 11.90 6.60
C ALA A 111 -2.16 11.84 6.31
N GLY A 112 -2.73 10.64 6.21
CA GLY A 112 -4.14 10.43 5.85
C GLY A 112 -4.40 10.20 4.36
N VAL A 113 -3.38 10.26 3.50
CA VAL A 113 -3.53 9.89 2.08
C VAL A 113 -3.97 8.42 1.98
N PRO A 114 -4.98 8.07 1.17
CA PRO A 114 -5.42 6.69 1.01
C PRO A 114 -4.34 5.83 0.37
N LEU A 115 -4.15 4.63 0.91
CA LEU A 115 -3.28 3.59 0.37
C LEU A 115 -4.07 2.30 0.17
N LEU A 116 -3.60 1.50 -0.78
CA LEU A 116 -4.03 0.13 -0.98
C LEU A 116 -2.82 -0.78 -0.78
N GLU A 117 -2.75 -1.46 0.35
CA GLU A 117 -1.68 -2.43 0.62
C GLU A 117 -2.06 -3.78 0.00
N ILE A 118 -1.27 -4.22 -0.99
CA ILE A 118 -1.46 -5.48 -1.72
C ILE A 118 -0.40 -6.47 -1.25
N VAL A 119 -0.84 -7.59 -0.69
CA VAL A 119 0.04 -8.65 -0.18
C VAL A 119 -0.02 -9.82 -1.14
N SER A 120 1.13 -10.18 -1.73
CA SER A 120 1.26 -11.34 -2.62
C SER A 120 1.40 -12.64 -1.83
N GLU A 121 0.97 -13.74 -2.44
CA GLU A 121 1.42 -15.07 -2.04
C GLU A 121 2.94 -15.21 -2.25
N PRO A 122 3.63 -16.10 -1.49
CA PRO A 122 5.05 -16.34 -1.65
C PRO A 122 5.30 -17.23 -2.88
N ASP A 123 4.89 -16.79 -4.08
CA ASP A 123 5.00 -17.52 -5.34
C ASP A 123 6.26 -17.16 -6.14
N MET A 124 6.85 -15.99 -5.87
CA MET A 124 8.06 -15.53 -6.53
C MET A 124 9.26 -16.40 -6.14
N ARG A 125 10.09 -16.79 -7.11
CA ARG A 125 11.25 -17.68 -6.92
C ARG A 125 12.58 -17.04 -7.31
N SER A 126 12.55 -15.80 -7.78
CA SER A 126 13.75 -15.05 -8.16
C SER A 126 13.52 -13.54 -8.11
N GLY A 127 14.59 -12.75 -8.08
CA GLY A 127 14.49 -11.30 -8.22
C GLY A 127 13.87 -10.86 -9.55
N ARG A 128 14.01 -11.68 -10.60
CA ARG A 128 13.34 -11.44 -11.88
C ARG A 128 11.83 -11.60 -11.75
N ASP A 129 11.35 -12.60 -11.02
CA ASP A 129 9.92 -12.76 -10.74
C ASP A 129 9.36 -11.53 -10.01
N ALA A 130 10.08 -11.04 -8.99
CA ALA A 130 9.67 -9.87 -8.23
C ALA A 130 9.57 -8.61 -9.10
N TYR A 131 10.55 -8.40 -10.00
CA TYR A 131 10.50 -7.31 -10.97
C TYR A 131 9.28 -7.42 -11.89
N MET A 132 9.05 -8.60 -12.49
CA MET A 132 7.95 -8.80 -13.43
C MET A 132 6.59 -8.68 -12.75
N TYR A 133 6.45 -9.20 -11.52
CA TYR A 133 5.24 -9.04 -10.71
C TYR A 133 4.96 -7.56 -10.42
N GLY A 134 5.97 -6.81 -9.97
CA GLY A 134 5.83 -5.40 -9.65
C GLY A 134 5.50 -4.54 -10.88
N ASP A 135 6.17 -4.78 -12.01
CA ASP A 135 5.91 -4.05 -13.26
C ASP A 135 4.51 -4.33 -13.81
N GLU A 136 4.08 -5.59 -13.79
CA GLU A 136 2.75 -5.98 -14.26
C GLU A 136 1.64 -5.45 -13.33
N LEU A 137 1.82 -5.55 -12.01
CA LEU A 137 0.91 -4.96 -11.03
C LEU A 137 0.77 -3.46 -11.27
N ARG A 138 1.89 -2.76 -11.46
CA ARG A 138 1.91 -1.33 -11.79
C ARG A 138 1.17 -1.05 -13.09
N ARG A 139 1.38 -1.86 -14.13
CA ARG A 139 0.71 -1.73 -15.43
C ARG A 139 -0.81 -1.83 -15.29
N VAL A 140 -1.30 -2.84 -14.57
CA VAL A 140 -2.74 -3.06 -14.30
C VAL A 140 -3.34 -1.89 -13.54
N LEU A 141 -2.71 -1.46 -12.43
CA LEU A 141 -3.24 -0.36 -11.60
C LEU A 141 -3.30 0.98 -12.35
N ARG A 142 -2.32 1.26 -13.20
CA ARG A 142 -2.31 2.44 -14.08
C ARG A 142 -3.40 2.35 -15.15
N PHE A 143 -3.54 1.19 -15.78
CA PHE A 143 -4.56 0.96 -16.81
C PHE A 143 -5.98 1.16 -16.26
N CYS A 144 -6.24 0.71 -15.02
CA CYS A 144 -7.53 0.90 -14.36
C CYS A 144 -7.74 2.31 -13.78
N GLY A 145 -6.74 3.20 -13.87
CA GLY A 145 -6.80 4.55 -13.33
C GLY A 145 -6.92 4.59 -11.81
N VAL A 146 -6.31 3.64 -11.11
CA VAL A 146 -6.31 3.57 -9.63
C VAL A 146 -5.13 4.32 -9.02
N SER A 147 -3.97 4.29 -9.67
CA SER A 147 -2.76 4.98 -9.24
C SER A 147 -1.89 5.33 -10.45
N ASP A 148 -1.07 6.38 -10.35
CA ASP A 148 -0.05 6.70 -11.36
C ASP A 148 1.13 5.70 -11.35
N GLY A 149 1.31 4.95 -10.25
CA GLY A 149 2.35 3.96 -10.06
C GLY A 149 3.79 4.49 -10.13
N ASN A 150 4.02 5.79 -10.00
CA ASN A 150 5.34 6.40 -10.04
C ASN A 150 6.16 6.17 -8.75
N MET A 151 7.07 5.19 -8.79
CA MET A 151 7.97 4.90 -7.67
C MET A 151 8.91 6.07 -7.32
N ALA A 152 9.31 6.91 -8.29
CA ALA A 152 10.20 8.04 -8.03
C ALA A 152 9.53 9.13 -7.18
N GLU A 153 8.20 9.25 -7.29
CA GLU A 153 7.37 10.16 -6.48
C GLU A 153 6.83 9.48 -5.21
N GLY A 154 7.08 8.17 -5.05
CA GLY A 154 6.69 7.40 -3.87
C GLY A 154 5.21 7.02 -3.82
N SER A 155 4.52 6.98 -4.96
CA SER A 155 3.12 6.53 -5.09
C SER A 155 2.98 5.00 -5.19
N MET A 156 4.10 4.30 -5.37
CA MET A 156 4.22 2.85 -5.22
C MET A 156 5.46 2.52 -4.39
N ARG A 157 5.28 1.66 -3.39
CA ARG A 157 6.32 1.16 -2.49
C ARG A 157 6.21 -0.36 -2.42
N CYS A 158 7.30 -1.03 -2.11
CA CYS A 158 7.31 -2.48 -1.91
C CYS A 158 8.35 -2.87 -0.86
N ASP A 159 7.96 -3.79 0.01
CA ASP A 159 8.85 -4.50 0.91
C ASP A 159 8.96 -5.97 0.44
N VAL A 160 10.13 -6.57 0.60
CA VAL A 160 10.43 -7.91 0.07
C VAL A 160 10.75 -8.86 1.22
N ASN A 161 10.03 -9.99 1.26
CA ASN A 161 10.29 -11.08 2.19
C ASN A 161 11.04 -12.21 1.47
N ILE A 162 12.19 -12.63 2.00
CA ILE A 162 13.02 -13.73 1.47
C ILE A 162 13.35 -14.67 2.62
N SER A 163 13.21 -15.97 2.39
CA SER A 163 13.48 -17.04 3.36
C SER A 163 14.36 -18.12 2.76
#